data_AF-A0A2T7PWA0-F1
#
_entry.id   AF-A0A2T7PWA0-F1
#
_cell.length_a   1.000
_cell.length_b   1.000
_cell.length_c   1.000
_cell.angle_alpha   90.00
_cell.angle_beta   90.00
_cell.angle_gamma   90.00
#
_symmetry.space_group_name_H-M   'P 1'
#
loop_
_entity.id
_entity.type
_entity.pdbx_description
1 polymer ?
#
loop_
_entity_poly.entity_id
_entity_poly.type
_entity_poly.pdbx_seq_one_letter_code
_entity_poly.pdbx_strand_id
1 'polypeptide(L)' 'MLDFSGCDSGFGFSLAQKLDAMGFQVFAGCLAPDREGALQLQKSCSSRLRVVQLDVTDDWHVRNALRLVKDNIVEGGE' A
#
# COMPACT_ATOMS: atom_id res chain seq x y z
N MET A 1 0.73 -10.67 3.75
CA MET A 1 0.83 -9.79 2.57
C MET A 1 -0.58 -9.56 2.05
N LEU A 2 -1.11 -8.35 2.20
CA LEU A 2 -2.41 -8.00 1.64
C LEU A 2 -2.15 -7.17 0.38
N ASP A 3 -2.03 -7.89 -0.74
CA ASP A 3 -1.88 -7.30 -2.07
C ASP A 3 -3.27 -6.88 -2.56
N PHE A 4 -3.54 -5.58 -2.63
CA PHE A 4 -4.81 -5.06 -3.12
C PHE A 4 -4.58 -4.18 -4.35
N SER A 5 -4.37 -4.82 -5.48
CA SER A 5 -4.51 -4.17 -6.80
C SER A 5 -5.94 -3.60 -6.90
N GLY A 6 -6.09 -2.28 -6.78
CA GLY A 6 -7.39 -1.59 -6.77
C GLY A 6 -7.65 -0.65 -5.58
N CYS A 7 -6.62 -0.14 -4.90
CA CYS A 7 -6.78 0.77 -3.75
C CYS A 7 -7.25 2.19 -4.12
N ASP A 8 -7.40 2.50 -5.42
CA ASP A 8 -7.75 3.85 -5.89
C ASP A 8 -9.22 4.24 -5.66
N SER A 9 -10.12 3.28 -5.42
CA SER A 9 -11.54 3.53 -5.08
C SER A 9 -12.22 2.33 -4.42
N GLY A 10 -12.93 2.53 -3.31
CA GLY A 10 -13.80 1.51 -2.68
C GLY A 10 -13.17 0.75 -1.50
N PHE A 11 -13.14 -0.60 -1.58
CA PHE A 11 -12.86 -1.47 -0.44
C PHE A 11 -11.41 -1.38 0.06
N GLY A 12 -10.44 -1.29 -0.87
CA GLY A 12 -9.03 -1.13 -0.53
C GLY A 12 -8.77 0.17 0.24
N PHE A 13 -9.45 1.26 -0.12
CA PHE A 13 -9.31 2.57 0.52
C PHE A 13 -9.81 2.57 1.98
N SER A 14 -11.01 2.04 2.22
CA SER A 14 -11.55 1.93 3.58
C SER A 14 -10.77 0.94 4.43
N LEU A 15 -10.30 -0.17 3.85
CA LEU A 15 -9.50 -1.15 4.57
C LEU A 15 -8.16 -0.55 5.01
N ALA A 16 -7.50 0.18 4.12
CA ALA A 16 -6.21 0.77 4.38
C ALA A 16 -6.29 1.84 5.50
N GLN A 17 -7.32 2.67 5.49
CA GLN A 17 -7.62 3.57 6.62
C GLN A 17 -7.91 2.81 7.92
N LYS A 18 -8.65 1.70 7.86
CA LYS A 18 -9.02 0.94 9.05
C LYS A 18 -7.81 0.25 9.68
N LEU A 19 -6.90 -0.27 8.87
CA LEU A 19 -5.64 -0.84 9.31
C LEU A 19 -4.69 0.23 9.87
N ASP A 20 -4.61 1.41 9.26
CA ASP A 20 -3.85 2.55 9.80
C ASP A 20 -4.40 3.02 11.15
N ALA A 21 -5.74 3.08 11.27
CA ALA A 21 -6.43 3.42 12.51
C ALA A 21 -6.23 2.37 13.61
N MET A 22 -6.05 1.10 13.23
CA MET A 22 -5.68 0.01 14.14
C MET A 22 -4.19 0.03 14.53
N GLY A 23 -3.37 0.90 13.93
CA GLY A 23 -1.96 1.04 14.23
C GLY A 23 -1.05 0.08 13.46
N PHE A 24 -1.57 -0.63 12.46
CA PHE A 24 -0.77 -1.49 11.60
C PHE A 24 -0.06 -0.68 10.51
N GLN A 25 1.08 -1.21 10.06
CA GLN A 25 1.79 -0.68 8.91
C GLN A 25 1.16 -1.21 7.62
N VAL A 26 0.73 -0.30 6.75
CA VAL A 26 -0.07 -0.63 5.56
C VAL A 26 0.66 -0.22 4.31
N PHE A 27 0.78 -1.13 3.36
CA PHE A 27 1.31 -0.86 2.03
C PHE A 27 0.18 -0.93 1.01
N ALA A 28 -0.22 0.22 0.49
CA ALA A 28 -1.24 0.30 -0.55
C ALA A 28 -0.56 0.29 -1.92
N GLY A 29 -0.70 -0.82 -2.65
CA GLY A 29 -0.27 -0.91 -4.05
C GLY A 29 -1.27 -0.19 -4.96
N CYS A 30 -0.85 0.85 -5.66
CA CYS A 30 -1.66 1.56 -6.64
C CYS A 30 -0.97 1.53 -8.00
N LEU A 31 -1.74 1.32 -9.08
CA LEU A 31 -1.21 1.37 -10.44
C LEU A 31 -0.64 2.76 -10.77
N ALA A 32 -1.29 3.81 -10.26
CA ALA A 32 -0.87 5.19 -10.38
C ALA A 32 -0.98 5.88 -9.00
N PRO A 33 0.15 6.18 -8.33
CA PRO A 33 0.14 6.85 -7.02
C PRO A 33 -0.28 8.33 -7.10
N ASP A 34 -0.31 8.92 -8.30
CA ASP A 34 -0.71 10.30 -8.56
C ASP A 34 -2.22 10.48 -8.74
N ARG A 35 -2.99 9.38 -8.71
CA ARG A 35 -4.44 9.43 -8.77
C ARG A 35 -5.02 10.07 -7.50
N GLU A 36 -6.18 10.69 -7.66
CA GLU A 36 -6.90 11.36 -6.57
C GLU A 36 -7.17 10.43 -5.38
N GLY A 37 -7.48 9.15 -5.62
CA GLY A 37 -7.71 8.15 -4.57
C GLY A 37 -6.46 7.86 -3.74
N ALA A 38 -5.32 7.63 -4.40
CA ALA A 38 -4.02 7.44 -3.76
C ALA A 38 -3.59 8.67 -2.94
N LEU A 39 -3.74 9.89 -3.49
CA LEU A 39 -3.43 11.14 -2.81
C LEU A 39 -4.35 11.37 -1.61
N GLN A 40 -5.64 11.10 -1.73
CA GLN A 40 -6.58 11.16 -0.62
C GLN A 40 -6.23 10.16 0.47
N LEU A 41 -5.85 8.94 0.11
CA LEU A 41 -5.48 7.91 1.08
C LEU A 41 -4.25 8.34 1.88
N GLN A 42 -3.24 8.88 1.19
CA GLN A 42 -2.01 9.37 1.79
C GLN A 42 -2.25 10.61 2.68
N LYS A 43 -3.23 11.46 2.33
CA LYS A 43 -3.65 12.60 3.18
C LYS A 43 -4.49 12.17 4.39
N SER A 44 -5.31 11.13 4.24
CA SER A 44 -6.24 10.70 5.28
C SER A 44 -5.59 9.77 6.31
N CYS A 45 -4.47 9.13 5.97
CA CYS A 45 -3.78 8.17 6.83
C CYS A 45 -2.50 8.74 7.43
N SER A 46 -2.01 8.11 8.49
CA SER A 46 -0.75 8.47 9.14
C SER A 46 0.48 7.99 8.36
N SER A 47 1.67 8.37 8.80
CA SER A 47 2.97 7.96 8.22
C SER A 47 3.23 6.44 8.19
N ARG A 48 2.35 5.64 8.81
CA ARG A 48 2.38 4.17 8.81
C ARG A 48 1.76 3.57 7.53
N LEU A 49 0.96 4.34 6.81
CA LEU A 49 0.45 3.94 5.50
C LEU A 49 1.35 4.51 4.41
N ARG A 50 1.87 3.64 3.55
CA ARG A 50 2.62 4.04 2.36
C ARG A 50 1.92 3.57 1.12
N VAL A 51 1.68 4.53 0.22
CA VAL A 51 1.24 4.22 -1.13
C VAL A 51 2.47 3.90 -1.96
N VAL A 52 2.46 2.75 -2.63
CA VAL A 52 3.54 2.27 -3.48
C VAL A 52 2.97 2.04 -4.87
N GLN A 53 3.70 2.49 -5.89
CA GLN A 53 3.35 2.18 -7.27
C GLN A 53 3.55 0.68 -7.51
N LEU A 54 2.47 -0.05 -7.79
CA LEU A 54 2.50 -1.47 -8.07
C LEU A 54 1.67 -1.75 -9.32
N ASP A 55 2.37 -2.10 -10.40
CA ASP A 55 1.79 -2.69 -11.59
C ASP A 55 2.12 -4.19 -11.59
N VAL A 56 1.10 -5.04 -11.48
CA VAL A 56 1.28 -6.51 -11.50
C VAL A 56 1.65 -7.04 -12.89
N THR A 57 1.49 -6.23 -13.94
CA THR A 57 1.91 -6.56 -15.31
C THR A 57 3.37 -6.19 -15.57
N ASP A 58 4.00 -5.45 -14.65
CA ASP A 58 5.39 -5.01 -14.75
C ASP A 58 6.25 -5.63 -13.64
N ASP A 59 7.12 -6.57 -14.01
CA ASP A 59 8.04 -7.25 -13.09
C ASP A 59 8.89 -6.29 -12.25
N TRP A 60 9.23 -5.11 -12.79
CA TRP A 60 10.03 -4.14 -12.06
C TRP A 60 9.26 -3.56 -10.87
N HIS A 61 7.99 -3.21 -11.08
CA HIS A 61 7.13 -2.72 -10.00
C HIS A 61 6.89 -3.78 -8.93
N VAL A 62 6.66 -5.04 -9.34
CA VAL A 62 6.48 -6.15 -8.40
C VAL A 62 7.72 -6.34 -7.53
N ARG A 63 8.92 -6.37 -8.12
CA ARG A 63 10.17 -6.50 -7.35
C ARG A 63 10.40 -5.32 -6.42
N ASN A 64 10.06 -4.11 -6.86
CA ASN A 64 10.24 -2.91 -6.05
C ASN A 64 9.28 -2.88 -4.84
N ALA A 65 8.01 -3.23 -5.05
CA ALA A 65 7.05 -3.38 -3.96
C ALA A 65 7.49 -4.47 -2.98
N LEU A 66 7.94 -5.63 -3.48
CA LEU A 66 8.49 -6.69 -2.64
C LEU A 66 9.68 -6.21 -1.81
N ARG A 67 10.57 -5.42 -2.41
CA ARG A 67 11.73 -4.85 -1.70
C ARG A 67 11.32 -3.84 -0.64
N LEU A 68 10.39 -2.93 -0.94
CA LEU A 68 9.86 -1.97 0.03
C LEU A 68 9.21 -2.67 1.22
N VAL A 69 8.42 -3.70 0.95
CA VAL A 69 7.80 -4.54 1.96
C VAL A 69 8.87 -5.25 2.79
N LYS A 70 9.88 -5.87 2.18
CA LYS A 70 10.99 -6.52 2.90
C LYS A 70 11.82 -5.56 3.75
N ASP A 71 12.05 -4.35 3.27
CA ASP A 71 12.85 -3.34 3.99
C ASP A 71 12.10 -2.78 5.20
N ASN A 72 10.76 -2.76 5.13
CA ASN A 72 9.93 -2.18 6.16
C ASN A 72 9.34 -3.20 7.14
N ILE A 73 9.16 -4.46 6.73
CA ILE A 73 8.85 -5.55 7.65
C ILE A 73 10.19 -6.08 8.16
N VAL A 74 10.70 -5.52 9.26
CA VAL A 74 11.67 -6.26 10.08
C VAL A 74 10.98 -7.58 10.48
N GLU A 75 11.65 -8.67 10.15
CA GLU A 75 11.09 -10.02 10.13
C GLU A 75 10.21 -10.37 11.34
N GLY A 76 9.01 -10.85 11.05
CA GLY A 76 8.12 -11.46 12.02
C GLY A 76 7.42 -12.63 11.35
N GLY A 77 8.14 -13.74 11.20
CA GLY A 77 7.61 -14.98 10.64
C GLY A 77 8.70 -16.01 10.39
N GLU A 78 9.17 -16.62 11.48
CA GLU A 78 9.72 -17.98 11.47
C GLU A 78 8.67 -18.99 10.98
#